data_AF-A0A8S1VL70-F1
#
_entry.id   AF-A0A8S1VL70-F1
#
_cell.length_a   1.000
_cell.length_b   1.000
_cell.length_c   1.000
_cell.angle_alpha   90.00
_cell.angle_beta   90.00
_cell.angle_gamma   90.00
#
_symmetry.space_group_name_H-M   'P 1'
#
loop_
_entity.id
_entity.type
_entity.pdbx_description
1 polymer ?
#
loop_
_entity_poly.entity_id
_entity_poly.type
_entity_poly.pdbx_seq_one_letter_code
_entity_poly.pdbx_strand_id
1 'polypeptide(L)'
;MKSEQQQKVATKTIKKIKVNKKAPVRLWVKAVFTGFRRSKVQQNENQALLKIQHVDDVSSSRFYWGKRVAYIYKAHSLKNNTKFRTIWGRISRSHGSNGIVIARFNRNLPPRAIGSTLRVFLYPNRA
;
A
#
# COMPACT_ATOMS: atom_id res chain seq x y z
N MET A 1 -20.55 46.72 34.07
CA MET A 1 -21.37 46.07 33.03
C MET A 1 -20.52 45.77 31.79
N LYS A 2 -19.79 44.65 31.76
CA LYS A 2 -19.26 44.07 30.51
C LYS A 2 -19.54 42.58 30.56
N SER A 3 -20.50 42.17 29.74
CA SER A 3 -21.07 40.84 29.64
C SER A 3 -20.11 39.90 28.92
N GLU A 4 -19.78 38.79 29.58
CA GLU A 4 -19.14 37.63 28.95
C GLU A 4 -20.09 37.04 27.91
N GLN A 5 -19.76 37.21 26.63
CA GLN A 5 -20.41 36.46 25.56
C GLN A 5 -19.53 35.26 25.19
N GLN A 6 -19.84 34.11 25.77
CA GLN A 6 -19.27 32.81 25.37
C GLN A 6 -19.80 32.41 23.99
N GLN A 7 -18.92 32.39 22.98
CA GLN A 7 -19.23 31.85 21.66
C GLN A 7 -19.15 30.32 21.66
N LYS A 8 -20.29 29.64 21.52
CA LYS A 8 -20.38 28.18 21.36
C LYS A 8 -19.91 27.80 19.95
N VAL A 9 -18.71 27.22 19.83
CA VAL A 9 -18.22 26.61 18.58
C VAL A 9 -19.02 25.35 18.28
N ALA A 10 -19.79 25.36 17.17
CA ALA A 10 -20.60 24.23 16.74
C ALA A 10 -19.72 23.01 16.40
N THR A 11 -19.71 22.01 17.28
CA THR A 11 -19.04 20.73 17.04
C THR A 11 -19.84 19.92 16.03
N LYS A 12 -19.32 19.81 14.80
CA LYS A 12 -19.89 18.96 13.75
C LYS A 12 -19.99 17.51 14.24
N THR A 13 -21.21 17.05 14.48
CA THR A 13 -21.50 15.68 14.94
C THR A 13 -21.19 14.71 13.80
N ILE A 14 -20.12 13.92 13.94
CA ILE A 14 -19.71 12.92 12.94
C ILE A 14 -20.76 11.80 12.94
N LYS A 15 -21.58 11.71 11.89
CA LYS A 15 -22.54 10.61 11.69
C LYS A 15 -21.79 9.28 11.67
N LYS A 16 -22.01 8.43 12.68
CA LYS A 16 -21.45 7.06 12.72
C LYS A 16 -22.03 6.23 11.58
N ILE A 17 -21.20 5.86 10.62
CA ILE A 17 -21.56 4.96 9.52
C ILE A 17 -21.89 3.59 10.12
N LYS A 18 -23.11 3.08 9.89
CA LYS A 18 -23.50 1.70 10.26
C LYS A 18 -22.69 0.73 9.39
N VAL A 19 -21.65 0.11 9.95
CA VAL A 19 -20.83 -0.87 9.24
C VAL A 19 -21.57 -2.21 9.22
N ASN A 20 -21.79 -2.76 8.03
CA ASN A 20 -22.42 -4.07 7.84
C ASN A 20 -21.52 -5.16 8.44
N LYS A 21 -22.00 -5.91 9.44
CA LYS A 21 -21.24 -6.90 10.24
C LYS A 21 -21.00 -8.23 9.50
N LYS A 22 -20.73 -8.20 8.19
CA LYS A 22 -20.31 -9.42 7.47
C LYS A 22 -18.83 -9.71 7.77
N ALA A 23 -18.44 -10.98 7.71
CA ALA A 23 -17.04 -11.38 7.87
C ALA A 23 -16.16 -10.62 6.85
N PRO A 24 -15.00 -10.07 7.26
CA PRO A 24 -14.16 -9.28 6.37
C PRO A 24 -13.56 -10.16 5.27
N VAL A 25 -14.02 -10.00 4.03
CA VAL A 25 -13.46 -10.70 2.87
C VAL A 25 -12.17 -10.03 2.41
N ARG A 26 -11.11 -10.81 2.21
CA ARG A 26 -9.81 -10.33 1.73
C ARG A 26 -9.76 -10.33 0.21
N LEU A 27 -9.73 -9.15 -0.41
CA LEU A 27 -9.75 -8.95 -1.87
C LEU A 27 -8.36 -8.68 -2.48
N TRP A 28 -7.28 -9.10 -1.81
CA TRP A 28 -5.90 -8.79 -2.20
C TRP A 28 -4.93 -9.90 -1.80
N VAL A 29 -3.90 -10.08 -2.61
CA VAL A 29 -2.81 -11.04 -2.39
C VAL A 29 -1.69 -10.38 -1.59
N LYS A 30 -1.14 -11.11 -0.64
CA LYS A 30 -0.06 -10.64 0.23
C LYS A 30 1.21 -10.60 -0.60
N ALA A 31 1.95 -9.52 -0.48
CA ALA A 31 3.31 -9.44 -0.95
C ALA A 31 4.20 -8.89 0.17
N VAL A 32 5.49 -9.19 0.11
CA VAL A 32 6.50 -8.67 1.02
C VAL A 32 7.41 -7.76 0.24
N PHE A 33 7.67 -6.56 0.77
CA PHE A 33 8.69 -5.69 0.22
C PHE A 33 10.06 -6.22 0.60
N THR A 34 10.80 -6.79 -0.34
CA THR A 34 12.09 -7.42 -0.06
C THR A 34 13.24 -6.41 -0.01
N GLY A 35 13.17 -5.36 -0.83
CA GLY A 35 14.21 -4.36 -0.94
C GLY A 35 14.13 -3.64 -2.28
N PHE A 36 15.05 -2.73 -2.53
CA PHE A 36 15.14 -2.07 -3.84
C PHE A 36 16.03 -2.87 -4.78
N ARG A 37 15.84 -2.68 -6.09
CA ARG A 37 16.79 -3.18 -7.07
C ARG A 37 18.15 -2.56 -6.76
N ARG A 38 19.20 -3.37 -6.72
CA ARG A 38 20.55 -2.91 -6.40
C ARG A 38 21.61 -3.65 -7.21
N SER A 39 22.74 -3.01 -7.40
CA SER A 39 24.01 -3.65 -7.75
C SER A 39 24.79 -3.95 -6.46
N LYS A 40 26.05 -4.39 -6.60
CA LYS A 40 26.96 -4.59 -5.46
C LYS A 40 27.12 -3.32 -4.62
N VAL A 41 27.17 -2.15 -5.28
CA VAL A 41 27.50 -0.86 -4.66
C VAL A 41 26.37 0.16 -4.70
N GLN A 42 25.46 0.09 -5.67
CA GLN A 42 24.44 1.11 -5.90
C GLN A 42 23.03 0.57 -5.69
N GLN A 43 22.17 1.37 -5.05
CA GLN A 43 20.75 1.06 -4.86
C GLN A 43 19.88 1.93 -5.77
N ASN A 44 18.95 1.30 -6.50
CA ASN A 44 18.01 1.95 -7.40
C ASN A 44 16.61 1.98 -6.77
N GLU A 45 16.33 3.01 -5.99
CA GLU A 45 15.12 3.12 -5.15
C GLU A 45 13.82 3.29 -5.92
N ASN A 46 13.92 3.73 -7.18
CA ASN A 46 12.77 3.85 -8.10
C ASN A 46 12.13 2.50 -8.45
N GLN A 47 12.82 1.38 -8.15
CA GLN A 47 12.39 0.03 -8.46
C GLN A 47 12.38 -0.83 -7.19
N ALA A 48 11.18 -1.13 -6.69
CA ALA A 48 10.98 -1.95 -5.52
C ALA A 48 10.82 -3.43 -5.90
N LEU A 49 11.51 -4.33 -5.20
CA LEU A 49 11.41 -5.78 -5.36
C LEU A 49 10.38 -6.34 -4.39
N LEU A 50 9.36 -7.01 -4.91
CA LEU A 50 8.26 -7.59 -4.16
C LEU A 50 8.23 -9.10 -4.35
N LYS A 51 8.10 -9.86 -3.26
CA LYS A 51 7.78 -11.29 -3.33
C LYS A 51 6.29 -11.45 -3.06
N ILE A 52 5.55 -11.92 -4.06
CA ILE A 52 4.13 -12.23 -3.92
C ILE A 52 4.01 -13.61 -3.26
N GLN A 53 3.06 -13.77 -2.35
CA GLN A 53 2.83 -15.04 -1.68
C GLN A 53 2.40 -16.11 -2.67
N HIS A 54 2.98 -17.31 -2.60
CA HIS A 54 2.68 -18.47 -3.46
C HIS A 54 2.96 -18.24 -4.97
N VAL A 55 3.94 -17.38 -5.28
CA VAL A 55 4.40 -17.15 -6.66
C VAL A 55 5.90 -17.42 -6.68
N ASP A 56 6.27 -18.60 -7.17
CA ASP A 56 7.67 -19.06 -7.18
C ASP A 56 8.30 -19.06 -8.57
N ASP A 57 7.48 -18.95 -9.62
CA ASP A 57 7.92 -18.97 -11.02
C ASP A 57 7.71 -17.64 -11.75
N VAL A 58 8.45 -17.45 -12.84
CA VAL A 58 8.29 -16.29 -13.73
C VAL A 58 6.95 -16.32 -14.46
N SER A 59 6.50 -17.50 -14.90
CA SER A 59 5.23 -17.68 -15.62
C SER A 59 4.04 -17.25 -14.76
N SER A 60 3.98 -17.69 -13.51
CA SER A 60 2.93 -17.32 -12.55
C SER A 60 2.99 -15.83 -12.17
N SER A 61 4.18 -15.24 -12.12
CA SER A 61 4.34 -13.80 -11.85
C SER A 61 3.72 -12.89 -12.92
N ARG A 62 3.62 -13.37 -14.18
CA ARG A 62 3.12 -12.61 -15.33
C ARG A 62 1.66 -12.19 -15.16
N PHE A 63 0.86 -13.00 -14.47
CA PHE A 63 -0.53 -12.68 -14.11
C PHE A 63 -0.64 -11.35 -13.33
N TYR A 64 0.37 -11.03 -12.51
CA TYR A 64 0.37 -9.85 -11.66
C TYR A 64 0.90 -8.59 -12.35
N TRP A 65 1.30 -8.65 -13.62
CA TRP A 65 1.80 -7.48 -14.32
C TRP A 65 0.71 -6.42 -14.51
N GLY A 66 1.06 -5.16 -14.28
CA GLY A 66 0.15 -4.02 -14.37
C GLY A 66 -0.85 -3.90 -13.21
N LYS A 67 -0.96 -4.92 -12.34
CA LYS A 67 -1.82 -4.91 -11.15
C LYS A 67 -1.39 -3.83 -10.17
N ARG A 68 -2.35 -3.27 -9.43
CA ARG A 68 -2.07 -2.25 -8.42
C ARG A 68 -1.52 -2.85 -7.14
N VAL A 69 -0.57 -2.15 -6.53
CA VAL A 69 -0.02 -2.48 -5.22
C VAL A 69 -0.13 -1.29 -4.29
N ALA A 70 -0.38 -1.53 -3.01
CA ALA A 70 -0.42 -0.52 -1.97
C ALA A 70 0.43 -0.90 -0.77
N TYR A 71 1.22 0.06 -0.31
CA TYR A 71 1.80 0.07 1.02
C TYR A 71 0.90 0.88 1.94
N ILE A 72 0.34 0.23 2.96
CA ILE A 72 -0.51 0.89 3.96
C ILE A 72 0.26 0.91 5.27
N TYR A 73 0.41 2.10 5.85
CA TYR A 73 1.12 2.29 7.09
C TYR A 73 0.36 3.22 8.02
N LYS A 74 0.67 3.15 9.31
CA LYS A 74 0.07 3.98 10.35
C LYS A 74 1.03 5.11 10.69
N ALA A 75 0.51 6.33 10.78
CA ALA A 75 1.23 7.51 11.24
C ALA A 75 0.63 8.01 12.56
N HIS A 76 1.39 8.82 13.30
CA HIS A 76 0.93 9.41 14.57
C HIS A 76 -0.11 10.51 14.36
N SER A 77 0.12 11.38 13.36
CA SER A 77 -0.78 12.49 13.04
C SER A 77 -1.98 12.06 12.20
N LEU A 78 -3.14 12.65 12.53
CA LEU A 78 -4.37 12.50 11.78
C LEU A 78 -4.27 13.30 10.47
N LYS A 79 -4.52 12.66 9.34
CA LYS A 79 -4.70 13.31 8.05
C LYS A 79 -5.99 12.78 7.42
N ASN A 80 -6.84 13.67 6.92
CA ASN A 80 -8.15 13.31 6.34
C ASN A 80 -8.96 12.39 7.27
N ASN A 81 -9.02 12.73 8.56
CA ASN A 81 -9.70 11.98 9.62
C ASN A 81 -9.21 10.53 9.83
N THR A 82 -8.03 10.15 9.31
CA THR A 82 -7.46 8.81 9.49
C THR A 82 -5.99 8.87 9.89
N LYS A 83 -5.53 7.84 10.62
CA LYS A 83 -4.10 7.63 10.93
C LYS A 83 -3.39 6.78 9.87
N PHE A 84 -4.13 6.21 8.93
CA PHE A 84 -3.60 5.34 7.89
C PHE A 84 -3.24 6.14 6.65
N ARG A 85 -2.09 5.82 6.06
CA ARG A 85 -1.59 6.43 4.83
C ARG A 85 -1.26 5.33 3.85
N THR A 86 -1.31 5.68 2.57
CA THR A 86 -1.08 4.72 1.51
C THR A 86 -0.10 5.27 0.48
N ILE A 87 0.85 4.44 0.07
CA ILE A 87 1.67 4.67 -1.11
C ILE A 87 1.21 3.67 -2.17
N TRP A 88 0.70 4.20 -3.28
CA TRP A 88 0.22 3.41 -4.39
C TRP A 88 1.32 3.17 -5.41
N GLY A 89 1.26 2.02 -6.06
CA GLY A 89 2.13 1.64 -7.15
C GLY A 89 1.49 0.61 -8.06
N ARG A 90 2.28 0.14 -9.02
CA ARG A 90 1.91 -0.90 -9.97
C ARG A 90 3.06 -1.86 -10.16
N ILE A 91 2.72 -3.13 -10.37
CA ILE A 91 3.69 -4.15 -10.73
C ILE A 91 4.06 -3.95 -12.21
N SER A 92 5.35 -3.96 -12.51
CA SER A 92 5.90 -3.69 -13.84
C SER A 92 6.26 -4.97 -14.57
N ARG A 93 7.24 -5.72 -14.06
CA ARG A 93 7.78 -6.94 -14.68
C ARG A 93 8.31 -7.90 -13.63
N SER A 94 8.63 -9.14 -14.02
CA SER A 94 9.33 -10.11 -13.17
C SER A 94 10.78 -9.72 -12.91
N HIS A 95 11.36 -10.31 -11.86
CA HIS A 95 12.76 -10.15 -11.46
C HIS A 95 13.36 -11.51 -11.09
N GLY A 96 14.38 -11.93 -11.82
CA GLY A 96 15.00 -13.25 -11.66
C GLY A 96 14.02 -14.39 -11.97
N SER A 97 14.33 -15.59 -11.50
CA SER A 97 13.54 -16.82 -11.68
C SER A 97 12.50 -17.06 -10.59
N ASN A 98 12.76 -16.60 -9.35
CA ASN A 98 12.03 -17.01 -8.14
C ASN A 98 10.67 -16.30 -7.92
N GLY A 99 9.97 -15.90 -8.99
CA GLY A 99 8.66 -15.24 -8.89
C GLY A 99 8.64 -13.87 -8.21
N ILE A 100 9.81 -13.25 -8.00
CA ILE A 100 9.92 -11.87 -7.50
C ILE A 100 9.49 -10.92 -8.64
N VAL A 101 8.83 -9.82 -8.28
CA VAL A 101 8.39 -8.80 -9.24
C VAL A 101 8.96 -7.44 -8.90
N ILE A 102 9.20 -6.63 -9.92
CA ILE A 102 9.52 -5.22 -9.78
C ILE A 102 8.23 -4.41 -9.78
N ALA A 103 8.04 -3.59 -8.76
CA ALA A 103 6.99 -2.58 -8.69
C ALA A 103 7.56 -1.17 -8.76
N ARG A 104 6.79 -0.28 -9.39
CA ARG A 104 7.03 1.17 -9.36
C ARG A 104 5.90 1.84 -8.59
N PHE A 105 6.27 2.67 -7.63
CA PHE A 105 5.32 3.41 -6.81
C PHE A 105 5.28 4.87 -7.25
N ASN A 106 4.15 5.55 -7.05
CA ASN A 106 4.00 6.98 -7.35
C ASN A 106 4.99 7.84 -6.53
N ARG A 107 5.25 7.41 -5.29
CA ARG A 107 6.36 7.88 -4.47
C ARG A 107 7.17 6.68 -4.07
N ASN A 108 8.50 6.79 -4.05
CA ASN A 108 9.35 5.69 -3.63
C ASN A 108 8.95 5.22 -2.23
N LEU A 109 9.05 3.90 -2.02
CA LEU A 109 8.82 3.33 -0.70
C LEU A 109 9.91 3.83 0.27
N PRO A 110 9.59 4.04 1.55
CA PRO A 110 10.62 4.30 2.54
C PRO A 110 11.44 3.02 2.81
N PRO A 111 12.75 3.10 3.08
CA PRO A 111 13.58 1.93 3.39
C PRO A 111 13.11 1.18 4.65
N ARG A 112 12.48 1.90 5.59
CA ARG A 112 11.82 1.30 6.78
C ARG A 112 10.72 0.29 6.41
N ALA A 113 10.16 0.36 5.21
CA ALA A 113 9.15 -0.59 4.76
C ALA A 113 9.74 -1.95 4.34
N ILE A 114 11.06 -2.14 4.28
CA ILE A 114 11.66 -3.43 3.94
C ILE A 114 11.20 -4.49 4.95
N GLY A 115 10.80 -5.67 4.45
CA GLY A 115 10.17 -6.74 5.23
C GLY A 115 8.68 -6.53 5.53
N SER A 116 8.12 -5.34 5.26
CA SER A 116 6.71 -5.08 5.52
C SER A 116 5.79 -5.70 4.47
N THR A 117 4.54 -5.87 4.86
CA THR A 117 3.51 -6.44 3.98
C THR A 117 2.88 -5.38 3.09
N LEU A 118 2.75 -5.72 1.82
CA LEU A 118 2.11 -4.96 0.78
C LEU A 118 0.84 -5.69 0.32
N ARG A 119 -0.12 -4.91 -0.16
CA ARG A 119 -1.37 -5.42 -0.72
C ARG A 119 -1.31 -5.35 -2.24
N VAL A 120 -1.26 -6.50 -2.91
CA VAL A 120 -1.39 -6.60 -4.36
C VAL A 120 -2.84 -6.86 -4.68
N PHE A 121 -3.47 -5.96 -5.42
CA PHE A 121 -4.86 -6.09 -5.82
C PHE A 121 -4.98 -6.81 -7.16
N LEU A 122 -6.11 -7.46 -7.40
CA LEU A 122 -6.34 -8.26 -8.61
C LEU A 122 -6.73 -7.41 -9.85
N TYR A 123 -6.79 -6.09 -9.71
CA TYR A 123 -7.15 -5.16 -10.76
C TYR A 123 -5.95 -4.26 -11.18
N PRO A 124 -5.96 -3.70 -12.40
CA PRO A 124 -6.95 -3.90 -13.46
C PRO A 124 -6.90 -5.31 -14.03
N ASN A 125 -8.07 -5.86 -14.37
CA ASN A 125 -8.14 -7.12 -15.09
C ASN A 125 -7.87 -6.85 -16.57
N ARG A 126 -6.85 -7.51 -17.13
CA ARG A 126 -6.59 -7.53 -18.57
C ARG A 126 -7.02 -8.92 -18.98
N ALA A 127 -8.26 -9.02 -19.48
CA ALA A 127 -8.74 -10.23 -20.13
C ALA A 127 -8.01 -10.37 -21.47
#